data_AF-A0A329ZAT6-F1
#
_entry.id   AF-A0A329ZAT6-F1
#
_cell.length_a   1.000
_cell.length_b   1.000
_cell.length_c   1.000
_cell.angle_alpha   90.00
_cell.angle_beta   90.00
_cell.angle_gamma   90.00
#
_symmetry.space_group_name_H-M   'P 1'
#
loop_
_entity.id
_entity.type
_entity.pdbx_description
1 polymer ?
#
loop_
_entity_poly.entity_id
_entity_poly.type
_entity_poly.pdbx_seq_one_letter_code
_entity_poly.pdbx_strand_id
1 'polypeptide(L)'
;MKIDTDGFDFKVLRSARETLEMHKPCIYFEWDKFHLEAQNENVLSIFSFLGELGYEWAIIYDNFGNLLCTISTSDTQNLALLMKYTKISNCNIFYYDVLLFHSISDCEEYLRYKGV
;
A
#
# COMPACT_ATOMS: atom_id res chain seq x y z
N MET A 1 7.27 -3.91 -8.93
CA MET A 1 7.72 -2.51 -9.05
C MET A 1 7.87 -1.96 -7.65
N LYS A 2 9.07 -1.54 -7.24
CA LYS A 2 9.30 -0.85 -5.96
C LYS A 2 9.26 0.66 -6.23
N ILE A 3 8.54 1.42 -5.40
CA ILE A 3 8.49 2.87 -5.41
C ILE A 3 8.82 3.33 -3.99
N ASP A 4 9.68 4.33 -3.88
CA ASP A 4 10.21 4.83 -2.60
C ASP A 4 10.70 6.25 -2.87
N THR A 5 9.78 7.21 -2.78
CA THR A 5 10.00 8.57 -3.30
C THR A 5 9.50 9.65 -2.34
N ASP A 6 9.69 9.48 -1.03
CA ASP A 6 9.42 10.48 0.02
C ASP A 6 8.07 11.22 -0.18
N GLY A 7 7.00 10.47 -0.49
CA GLY A 7 5.64 11.00 -0.67
C GLY A 7 5.22 11.31 -2.11
N PHE A 8 6.11 11.18 -3.10
CA PHE A 8 5.75 11.27 -4.51
C PHE A 8 5.21 9.94 -5.07
N ASP A 9 5.13 8.92 -4.23
CA ASP A 9 4.81 7.53 -4.60
C ASP A 9 3.49 7.42 -5.34
N PHE A 10 2.46 8.14 -4.89
CA PHE A 10 1.15 8.14 -5.53
C PHE A 10 1.19 8.78 -6.91
N LYS A 11 1.98 9.86 -7.08
CA LYS A 11 2.15 10.54 -8.38
C LYS A 11 2.91 9.65 -9.35
N VAL A 12 3.97 8.98 -8.88
CA VAL A 12 4.72 7.99 -9.67
C VAL A 12 3.79 6.86 -10.13
N LEU A 13 3.04 6.27 -9.21
CA LEU A 13 2.09 5.19 -9.52
C LEU A 13 1.01 5.62 -10.52
N ARG A 14 0.43 6.81 -10.34
CA ARG A 14 -0.56 7.36 -11.27
C ARG A 14 0.04 7.63 -12.65
N SER A 15 1.27 8.14 -12.71
CA SER A 15 1.97 8.37 -13.98
C SER A 15 2.35 7.06 -14.70
N ALA A 16 2.51 5.97 -13.95
CA ALA A 16 2.86 4.65 -14.46
C ALA A 16 1.65 3.82 -14.92
N ARG A 17 0.44 4.39 -15.00
CA ARG A 17 -0.81 3.68 -15.29
C ARG A 17 -0.70 2.67 -16.43
N GLU A 18 -0.23 3.09 -17.61
CA GLU A 18 -0.11 2.21 -18.79
C GLU A 18 0.83 1.03 -18.54
N THR A 19 1.92 1.26 -17.81
CA THR A 19 2.87 0.20 -17.43
C THR A 19 2.23 -0.80 -16.48
N LEU A 20 1.47 -0.31 -15.49
CA LEU A 20 0.75 -1.14 -14.52
C LEU A 20 -0.33 -1.99 -15.20
N GLU A 21 -1.14 -1.40 -16.08
CA GLU A 21 -2.19 -2.10 -16.83
C GLU A 21 -1.61 -3.19 -17.75
N MET A 22 -0.48 -2.89 -18.43
CA MET A 22 0.12 -3.79 -19.40
C MET A 22 0.87 -4.96 -18.75
N HIS A 23 1.65 -4.70 -17.71
CA HIS A 23 2.57 -5.70 -17.15
C HIS A 23 2.07 -6.34 -15.87
N LYS A 24 1.10 -5.74 -15.20
CA LYS A 24 0.52 -6.25 -13.95
C LYS A 24 1.59 -6.68 -12.92
N PRO A 25 2.64 -5.87 -12.66
CA PRO A 25 3.65 -6.25 -11.67
C PRO A 25 3.05 -6.21 -10.26
N CYS A 26 3.56 -6.98 -9.31
CA CYS A 26 3.32 -6.68 -7.89
C CYS A 26 3.88 -5.28 -7.57
N ILE A 27 3.22 -4.50 -6.71
CA ILE A 27 3.62 -3.12 -6.39
C ILE A 27 4.04 -3.05 -4.93
N TYR A 28 5.20 -2.45 -4.64
CA TYR A 28 5.66 -2.18 -3.28
C TYR A 28 5.95 -0.69 -3.10
N PHE A 29 5.33 -0.03 -2.12
CA PHE A 29 5.54 1.39 -1.84
C PHE A 29 5.36 1.76 -0.37
N GLU A 30 5.90 2.92 0.01
CA GLU A 30 5.72 3.51 1.34
C GLU A 30 4.42 4.31 1.43
N TRP A 31 3.61 3.99 2.44
CA TRP A 31 2.37 4.68 2.74
C TRP A 31 2.55 5.57 3.98
N ASP A 32 3.21 6.71 3.77
CA ASP A 32 3.51 7.70 4.80
C ASP A 32 2.51 8.86 4.76
N LYS A 33 1.83 9.07 5.90
CA LYS A 33 0.85 10.14 6.04
C LYS A 33 1.44 11.54 5.87
N PHE A 34 2.54 11.82 6.57
CA PHE A 34 3.13 13.15 6.66
C PHE A 34 3.67 13.58 5.29
N HIS A 35 4.36 12.68 4.60
CA HIS A 35 4.85 12.95 3.24
C HIS A 35 3.70 13.17 2.25
N LEU A 36 2.63 12.35 2.30
CA LEU A 36 1.48 12.51 1.42
C LEU A 36 0.70 13.81 1.69
N GLU A 37 0.45 14.14 2.96
CA GLU A 37 -0.21 15.39 3.35
C GLU A 37 0.63 16.61 2.94
N ALA A 38 1.96 16.55 3.06
CA ALA A 38 2.86 17.61 2.58
C ALA A 38 2.78 17.84 1.06
N GLN A 39 2.36 16.82 0.30
CA GLN A 39 2.11 16.90 -1.14
C GLN A 39 0.67 17.26 -1.51
N ASN A 40 -0.20 17.57 -0.53
CA ASN A 40 -1.64 17.77 -0.69
C ASN A 40 -2.36 16.54 -1.30
N GLU A 41 -1.87 15.33 -1.03
CA GLU A 41 -2.44 14.10 -1.56
C GLU A 41 -3.51 13.54 -0.60
N ASN A 42 -4.56 12.91 -1.16
CA ASN A 42 -5.50 12.15 -0.35
C ASN A 42 -4.87 10.80 0.02
N VAL A 43 -4.57 10.61 1.30
CA VAL A 43 -3.86 9.45 1.85
C VAL A 43 -4.51 8.09 1.57
N LEU A 44 -5.82 8.01 1.27
CA LEU A 44 -6.49 6.74 0.95
C LEU A 44 -6.71 6.53 -0.56
N SER A 45 -6.52 7.57 -1.36
CA SER A 45 -6.95 7.58 -2.76
C SER A 45 -6.19 6.64 -3.68
N ILE A 46 -5.00 6.15 -3.26
CA ILE A 46 -4.22 5.21 -4.08
C ILE A 46 -4.89 3.84 -4.18
N PHE A 47 -5.58 3.39 -3.12
CA PHE A 47 -6.17 2.05 -3.08
C PHE A 47 -7.35 1.93 -4.04
N SER A 48 -8.19 2.96 -4.15
CA SER A 48 -9.24 3.01 -5.17
C SER A 48 -8.65 2.97 -6.58
N PHE A 49 -7.62 3.79 -6.83
CA PHE A 49 -6.96 3.84 -8.14
C PHE A 49 -6.34 2.49 -8.54
N LEU A 50 -5.57 1.87 -7.63
CA LEU A 50 -4.96 0.57 -7.90
C LEU A 50 -6.01 -0.55 -7.99
N GLY A 51 -7.07 -0.47 -7.19
CA GLY A 51 -8.22 -1.38 -7.28
C GLY A 51 -8.89 -1.34 -8.66
N GLU A 52 -9.06 -0.16 -9.26
CA GLU A 52 -9.55 0.00 -10.64
C GLU A 52 -8.64 -0.64 -11.68
N LEU A 53 -7.34 -0.81 -11.38
CA LEU A 53 -6.37 -1.49 -12.25
C LEU A 53 -6.29 -3.01 -11.98
N GLY A 54 -7.10 -3.53 -11.05
CA GLY A 54 -7.16 -4.95 -10.69
C GLY A 54 -6.21 -5.36 -9.57
N TYR A 55 -5.64 -4.42 -8.81
CA TYR A 55 -4.90 -4.73 -7.59
C TYR A 55 -5.86 -4.85 -6.42
N GLU A 56 -6.27 -6.07 -6.11
CA GLU A 56 -7.35 -6.33 -5.16
C GLU A 56 -6.86 -6.54 -3.72
N TRP A 57 -5.63 -6.99 -3.52
CA TRP A 57 -5.12 -7.38 -2.20
C TRP A 57 -3.79 -6.73 -1.88
N ALA A 58 -3.63 -6.35 -0.62
CA ALA A 58 -2.40 -5.78 -0.08
C ALA A 58 -1.93 -6.54 1.16
N ILE A 59 -0.61 -6.68 1.31
CA ILE A 59 0.05 -6.99 2.58
C ILE A 59 0.56 -5.68 3.16
N ILE A 60 0.25 -5.44 4.43
CA ILE A 60 0.67 -4.25 5.16
C ILE A 60 1.73 -4.65 6.18
N TYR A 61 2.86 -3.95 6.13
CA TYR A 61 3.91 -4.03 7.15
C TYR A 61 3.99 -2.73 7.93
N ASP A 62 4.34 -2.80 9.21
CA ASP A 62 4.77 -1.61 9.94
C ASP A 62 6.16 -1.13 9.45
N ASN A 63 6.56 0.06 9.87
CA ASN A 63 7.87 0.65 9.57
C ASN A 63 9.07 -0.09 10.21
N PHE A 64 8.84 -1.18 10.95
CA PHE A 64 9.89 -2.08 11.44
C PHE A 64 10.00 -3.35 10.58
N GLY A 65 9.16 -3.48 9.54
CA GLY A 65 9.10 -4.63 8.65
C GLY A 65 8.26 -5.79 9.21
N ASN A 66 7.51 -5.60 10.29
CA ASN A 66 6.63 -6.65 10.80
C ASN A 66 5.33 -6.72 9.99
N LEU A 67 4.91 -7.92 9.62
CA LEU A 67 3.63 -8.13 8.96
C LEU A 67 2.48 -7.80 9.92
N LEU A 68 1.63 -6.86 9.53
CA LEU A 68 0.44 -6.46 10.30
C LEU A 68 -0.80 -7.21 9.85
N CYS A 69 -1.11 -7.18 8.56
CA CYS A 69 -2.30 -7.84 8.01
C CYS A 69 -2.23 -8.00 6.48
N THR A 70 -3.14 -8.81 5.97
CA THR A 70 -3.60 -8.77 4.58
C THR A 70 -4.93 -8.05 4.52
N ILE A 71 -5.16 -7.24 3.48
CA ILE A 71 -6.35 -6.41 3.36
C ILE A 71 -6.75 -6.22 1.90
N SER A 72 -8.05 -6.17 1.64
CA SER A 72 -8.57 -5.80 0.31
C SER A 72 -8.40 -4.30 0.07
N THR A 73 -8.06 -3.91 -1.16
CA THR A 73 -8.01 -2.48 -1.55
C THR A 73 -9.38 -1.81 -1.49
N SER A 74 -10.47 -2.58 -1.50
CA SER A 74 -11.83 -2.09 -1.31
C SER A 74 -12.25 -1.91 0.17
N ASP A 75 -11.45 -2.39 1.13
CA ASP A 75 -11.72 -2.24 2.57
C ASP A 75 -11.30 -0.85 3.09
N THR A 76 -12.01 0.16 2.59
CA THR A 76 -11.76 1.56 2.93
C THR A 76 -11.86 1.86 4.41
N GLN A 77 -12.65 1.08 5.17
CA GLN A 77 -12.82 1.28 6.61
C GLN A 77 -11.56 0.89 7.37
N ASN A 78 -11.03 -0.32 7.13
CA ASN A 78 -9.82 -0.76 7.81
C ASN A 78 -8.57 -0.01 7.32
N LEU A 79 -8.51 0.35 6.04
CA LEU A 79 -7.46 1.26 5.53
C LEU A 79 -7.50 2.61 6.27
N ALA A 80 -8.68 3.23 6.42
CA ALA A 80 -8.81 4.47 7.17
C ALA A 80 -8.41 4.31 8.66
N LEU A 81 -8.70 3.16 9.27
CA LEU A 81 -8.28 2.86 10.64
C LEU A 81 -6.76 2.75 10.78
N LEU A 82 -6.08 2.06 9.86
CA LEU A 82 -4.61 2.00 9.82
C LEU A 82 -3.99 3.40 9.70
N MET A 83 -4.48 4.21 8.75
CA MET A 83 -4.00 5.58 8.58
C MET A 83 -4.31 6.50 9.78
N LYS A 84 -5.36 6.21 10.53
CA LYS A 84 -5.65 6.93 11.79
C LYS A 84 -4.72 6.46 12.90
N TYR A 85 -4.30 5.21 12.90
CA TYR A 85 -3.44 4.62 13.93
C TYR A 85 -2.08 5.33 14.02
N THR A 86 -1.49 5.70 12.87
CA THR A 86 -0.24 6.50 12.81
C THR A 86 -0.33 7.85 13.54
N LYS A 87 -1.55 8.37 13.78
CA LYS A 87 -1.80 9.63 14.52
C LYS A 87 -2.04 9.42 16.02
N ILE A 88 -2.65 8.31 16.40
CA ILE A 88 -3.12 8.07 17.78
C ILE A 88 -2.01 7.46 18.62
N SER A 89 -1.12 6.72 17.99
CA SER A 89 -0.19 5.92 18.72
C SER A 89 0.99 6.77 19.17
N ASN A 90 1.22 6.84 20.48
CA ASN A 90 2.58 7.01 21.05
C ASN A 90 3.53 5.84 20.64
N CYS A 91 3.12 5.02 19.68
CA CYS A 91 3.84 3.91 19.10
C CYS A 91 4.54 4.45 17.85
N ASN A 92 5.80 4.08 17.71
CA ASN A 92 6.75 4.55 16.70
C ASN A 92 6.41 4.09 15.25
N ILE A 93 5.13 4.08 14.87
CA ILE A 93 4.64 3.73 13.54
C ILE A 93 4.31 4.99 12.75
N PHE A 94 5.23 5.35 11.85
CA PHE A 94 5.15 6.58 11.05
C PHE A 94 4.56 6.35 9.66
N TYR A 95 4.85 5.19 9.09
CA TYR A 95 4.39 4.76 7.77
C TYR A 95 4.14 3.26 7.77
N TYR A 96 3.56 2.79 6.67
CA TYR A 96 3.43 1.37 6.36
C TYR A 96 4.12 1.06 5.05
N ASP A 97 4.76 -0.10 4.95
CA ASP A 97 5.09 -0.65 3.63
C ASP A 97 3.91 -1.45 3.11
N VAL A 98 3.56 -1.22 1.85
CA VAL A 98 2.39 -1.83 1.21
C VAL A 98 2.85 -2.66 0.00
N LEU A 99 2.54 -3.96 0.01
CA LEU A 99 2.77 -4.86 -1.12
C LEU A 99 1.43 -5.27 -1.73
N LEU A 100 1.14 -4.87 -2.97
CA LEU A 100 -0.10 -5.20 -3.67
C LEU A 100 0.04 -6.30 -4.70
N PHE A 101 -1.04 -7.07 -4.80
CA PHE A 101 -1.25 -8.21 -5.68
C PHE A 101 -2.58 -8.08 -6.43
N HIS A 102 -2.69 -8.81 -7.55
CA HIS A 102 -3.92 -8.85 -8.35
C HIS A 102 -4.95 -9.82 -7.78
N SER A 103 -4.52 -10.78 -6.95
CA SER A 103 -5.40 -11.77 -6.35
C SER A 103 -4.94 -12.16 -4.95
N ILE A 104 -5.87 -12.72 -4.17
CA ILE A 104 -5.56 -13.27 -2.84
C ILE A 104 -4.61 -14.48 -2.95
N SER A 105 -4.72 -15.27 -4.02
CA SER A 105 -3.89 -16.46 -4.21
C SER A 105 -2.40 -16.10 -4.32
N ASP A 106 -2.08 -15.05 -5.06
CA ASP A 106 -0.69 -14.56 -5.20
C ASP A 106 -0.14 -14.05 -3.86
N CYS A 107 -1.00 -13.34 -3.11
CA CYS A 107 -0.68 -12.85 -1.77
C CYS A 107 -0.36 -14.01 -0.81
N GLU A 108 -1.20 -15.05 -0.79
CA GLU A 108 -0.98 -16.23 0.05
C GLU A 108 0.26 -17.05 -0.37
N GLU A 109 0.51 -17.17 -1.67
CA GLU A 109 1.71 -17.85 -2.16
C GLU A 109 2.99 -17.15 -1.70
N TYR A 110 3.00 -15.81 -1.77
CA TYR A 110 4.12 -15.02 -1.28
C TYR A 110 4.35 -15.20 0.24
N LEU A 111 3.29 -15.23 1.04
CA LEU A 111 3.38 -15.48 2.48
C LEU A 111 3.92 -16.87 2.80
N ARG A 112 3.41 -17.90 2.11
CA ARG A 112 3.93 -19.27 2.21
C ARG A 112 5.42 -19.35 1.90
N TYR A 113 5.88 -18.65 0.85
CA TYR A 113 7.30 -18.58 0.50
C TYR A 113 8.14 -17.89 1.60
N LYS A 114 7.58 -16.89 2.28
CA LYS A 114 8.22 -16.20 3.41
C LYS A 114 8.18 -16.98 4.72
N GLY A 115 7.43 -18.09 4.78
CA GLY A 115 7.28 -18.89 5.99
C GLY A 115 6.42 -18.22 7.07
N VAL A 116 5.47 -17.38 6.65
CA VAL A 116 4.52 -16.65 7.51
C VAL A 116 3.10 -17.10 7.19
#